data_AF-A0A4S3IZB5-F1
#
_entry.id   AF-A0A4S3IZB5-F1
#
_cell.length_a   1.000
_cell.length_b   1.000
_cell.length_c   1.000
_cell.angle_alpha   90.00
_cell.angle_beta   90.00
_cell.angle_gamma   90.00
#
_symmetry.space_group_name_H-M   'P 1'
#
loop_
_entity.id
_entity.type
_entity.pdbx_description
1 polymer ?
#
loop_
_entity_poly.entity_id
_entity_poly.type
_entity_poly.pdbx_seq_one_letter_code
_entity_poly.pdbx_strand_id
1 'polypeptide(L)'
;MENTAEINIIEDFVRKSAHEEMERDGYTRFPLSNPTGVMEMEQDCEKFEKITAPSFHYCKLPGAEFLTSDLEVRRHLETRFGKKVEELIMQGPSMVECVAVPESDQKSPLDFMTAHPIHTRDAISFFIPLTGNADWDNGLFAICTGSHYQSLEQFYRQPERYIHRIVVEQYWVLPVEGATFVQPSPNGGMKMIWVGFSSHPMGAYIQLPYAFPFMKV
;
A
#
# COMPACT_ATOMS: atom_id res chain seq x y z
N MET A 1 -30.60 -6.90 23.63
CA MET A 1 -29.82 -7.97 23.00
C MET A 1 -29.91 -7.73 21.51
N GLU A 2 -29.06 -6.85 20.99
CA GLU A 2 -28.93 -6.67 19.54
C GLU A 2 -28.40 -7.98 18.94
N ASN A 3 -28.98 -8.35 17.81
CA ASN A 3 -28.96 -9.68 17.25
C ASN A 3 -27.56 -10.00 16.73
N THR A 4 -26.75 -10.71 17.51
CA THR A 4 -25.39 -11.14 17.16
C THR A 4 -25.31 -11.87 15.82
N ALA A 5 -26.41 -12.50 15.38
CA ALA A 5 -26.50 -13.13 14.06
C ALA A 5 -26.52 -12.12 12.90
N GLU A 6 -27.19 -10.97 13.06
CA GLU A 6 -27.23 -9.92 12.02
C GLU A 6 -25.89 -9.21 11.88
N ILE A 7 -25.21 -8.96 13.01
CA ILE A 7 -23.86 -8.39 13.02
C ILE A 7 -22.89 -9.30 12.27
N ASN A 8 -22.92 -10.61 12.53
CA ASN A 8 -22.06 -11.58 11.84
C ASN A 8 -22.34 -11.64 10.32
N ILE A 9 -23.60 -11.52 9.88
CA ILE A 9 -23.96 -11.52 8.46
C ILE A 9 -23.45 -10.27 7.75
N ILE A 10 -23.56 -9.10 8.38
CA ILE A 10 -23.06 -7.83 7.81
C ILE A 10 -21.53 -7.86 7.74
N GLU A 11 -20.85 -8.34 8.79
CA GLU A 11 -19.40 -8.50 8.79
C GLU A 11 -18.93 -9.45 7.68
N ASP A 12 -19.59 -10.59 7.49
CA ASP A 12 -19.25 -11.54 6.44
C ASP A 12 -19.51 -10.99 5.03
N PHE A 13 -20.57 -10.19 4.85
CA PHE A 13 -20.83 -9.51 3.59
C PHE A 13 -19.75 -8.47 3.25
N VAL A 14 -19.39 -7.62 4.20
CA VAL A 14 -18.32 -6.61 4.02
C VAL A 14 -16.99 -7.28 3.70
N ARG A 15 -16.68 -8.40 4.37
CA ARG A 15 -15.47 -9.20 4.12
C ARG A 15 -15.45 -9.77 2.71
N LYS A 16 -16.57 -10.36 2.28
CA LYS A 16 -16.68 -10.92 0.93
C LYS A 16 -16.53 -9.83 -0.13
N SER A 17 -17.12 -8.67 0.10
CA SER A 17 -16.98 -7.49 -0.77
C SER A 17 -15.53 -7.02 -0.86
N ALA A 18 -14.80 -6.94 0.26
CA ALA A 18 -13.39 -6.52 0.27
C ALA A 18 -12.48 -7.52 -0.47
N HIS A 19 -12.75 -8.83 -0.37
CA HIS A 19 -12.03 -9.84 -1.15
C HIS A 19 -12.35 -9.75 -2.64
N GLU A 20 -13.61 -9.55 -3.01
CA GLU A 20 -14.04 -9.36 -4.40
C GLU A 20 -13.45 -8.08 -5.02
N GLU A 21 -13.34 -7.00 -4.25
CA GLU A 21 -12.63 -5.77 -4.64
C GLU A 21 -11.15 -6.03 -4.86
N MET A 22 -10.47 -6.71 -3.93
CA MET A 22 -9.05 -7.02 -4.08
C MET A 22 -8.77 -7.86 -5.33
N GLU A 23 -9.59 -8.90 -5.59
CA GLU A 23 -9.46 -9.70 -6.80
C GLU A 23 -9.74 -8.87 -8.05
N ARG A 24 -10.83 -8.09 -8.09
CA ARG A 24 -11.20 -7.33 -9.29
C ARG A 24 -10.26 -6.16 -9.58
N ASP A 25 -9.97 -5.36 -8.56
CA ASP A 25 -9.35 -4.05 -8.69
C ASP A 25 -7.86 -4.04 -8.30
N GLY A 26 -7.39 -5.06 -7.57
CA GLY A 26 -6.01 -5.15 -7.08
C GLY A 26 -5.78 -4.40 -5.77
N TYR A 27 -6.83 -3.88 -5.14
CA TYR A 27 -6.78 -3.20 -3.84
C TYR A 27 -8.13 -3.29 -3.12
N THR A 28 -8.12 -3.01 -1.83
CA THR A 28 -9.33 -2.70 -1.04
C THR A 28 -8.94 -1.69 0.05
N ARG A 29 -9.85 -1.35 0.97
CA ARG A 29 -9.58 -0.47 2.11
C ARG A 29 -10.35 -0.93 3.33
N PHE A 30 -9.74 -0.86 4.51
CA PHE A 30 -10.43 -1.17 5.77
C PHE A 30 -9.84 -0.37 6.93
N PRO A 31 -10.62 -0.05 7.98
CA PRO A 31 -10.11 0.64 9.16
C PRO A 31 -9.21 -0.30 10.00
N LEU A 32 -8.20 0.26 10.65
CA LEU A 32 -7.46 -0.45 11.70
C LEU A 32 -8.40 -0.79 12.88
N SER A 33 -8.17 -1.93 13.52
CA SER A 33 -8.84 -2.27 14.79
C SER A 33 -8.34 -1.41 15.94
N ASN A 34 -7.05 -1.08 15.93
CA ASN A 34 -6.41 -0.26 16.94
C ASN A 34 -5.45 0.76 16.31
N PRO A 35 -5.86 2.04 16.17
CA PRO A 35 -5.03 3.06 15.54
C PRO A 35 -3.92 3.62 16.44
N THR A 36 -3.84 3.21 17.72
CA THR A 36 -2.92 3.81 18.71
C THR A 36 -1.47 3.87 18.23
N GLY A 37 -0.97 2.79 17.61
CA GLY A 37 0.40 2.77 17.09
C GLY A 37 0.64 3.80 15.98
N VAL A 38 -0.34 4.05 15.11
CA VAL A 38 -0.26 5.09 14.08
C VAL A 38 -0.29 6.48 14.72
N MET A 39 -1.14 6.68 15.73
CA MET A 39 -1.24 7.95 16.46
C MET A 39 0.06 8.31 17.19
N GLU A 40 0.73 7.32 17.80
CA GLU A 40 2.05 7.51 18.42
C GLU A 40 3.11 7.88 17.37
N MET A 41 3.12 7.17 16.23
CA MET A 41 4.03 7.47 15.14
C MET A 41 3.81 8.85 14.52
N GLU A 42 2.56 9.31 14.42
CA GLU A 42 2.21 10.64 13.91
C GLU A 42 2.89 11.74 14.73
N GLN A 43 2.94 11.59 16.06
CA GLN A 43 3.57 12.55 16.99
C GLN A 43 5.10 12.60 16.85
N ASP A 44 5.72 11.48 16.48
CA ASP A 44 7.16 11.33 16.39
C ASP A 44 7.72 11.47 14.96
N CYS A 45 6.85 11.51 13.95
CA CYS A 45 7.26 11.36 12.55
C CYS A 45 8.27 12.41 12.06
N GLU A 46 8.23 13.63 12.59
CA GLU A 46 9.17 14.70 12.24
C GLU A 46 10.58 14.51 12.83
N LYS A 47 10.73 13.62 13.82
CA LYS A 47 11.99 13.39 14.51
C LYS A 47 12.89 12.37 13.79
N PHE A 48 12.33 11.59 12.86
CA PHE A 48 13.08 10.57 12.15
C PHE A 48 13.97 11.17 11.06
N GLU A 49 15.21 10.67 10.97
CA GLU A 49 16.14 11.06 9.91
C GLU A 49 15.67 10.53 8.55
N LYS A 50 15.40 11.43 7.61
CA LYS A 50 14.84 11.10 6.30
C LYS A 50 15.93 11.01 5.23
N ILE A 51 15.86 9.96 4.43
CA ILE A 51 16.59 9.84 3.16
C ILE A 51 15.79 10.57 2.09
N THR A 52 16.46 11.40 1.29
CA THR A 52 15.84 12.15 0.19
C THR A 52 16.16 11.50 -1.15
N ALA A 53 15.11 11.17 -1.90
CA ALA A 53 15.16 10.77 -3.31
C ALA A 53 14.36 11.78 -4.16
N PRO A 54 14.52 11.80 -5.49
CA PRO A 54 13.91 12.83 -6.34
C PRO A 54 12.39 13.04 -6.20
N SER A 55 11.64 12.03 -5.77
CA SER A 55 10.16 12.09 -5.66
C SER A 55 9.64 11.66 -4.29
N PHE A 56 10.52 11.32 -3.35
CA PHE A 56 10.12 10.83 -2.02
C PHE A 56 11.13 11.22 -0.96
N HIS A 57 10.64 11.54 0.24
CA HIS A 57 11.42 11.39 1.46
C HIS A 57 10.97 10.11 2.17
N TYR A 58 11.90 9.37 2.75
CA TYR A 58 11.54 8.15 3.47
C TYR A 58 12.53 7.82 4.58
N CYS A 59 12.07 7.06 5.58
CA CYS A 59 12.92 6.50 6.61
C CYS A 59 12.40 5.16 7.09
N LYS A 60 13.28 4.34 7.67
CA LYS A 60 12.85 3.14 8.38
C LYS A 60 12.05 3.56 9.62
N LEU A 61 10.93 2.89 9.88
CA LEU A 61 10.10 3.14 11.06
C LEU A 61 10.34 2.05 12.12
N PRO A 62 11.13 2.28 13.17
CA PRO A 62 11.14 1.36 14.29
C PRO A 62 9.77 1.39 14.99
N GLY A 63 9.29 0.25 15.51
CA GLY A 63 8.07 0.20 16.33
C GLY A 63 6.77 -0.06 15.56
N ALA A 64 6.79 -0.20 14.22
CA ALA A 64 5.56 -0.47 13.44
C ALA A 64 5.13 -1.95 13.46
N GLU A 65 5.76 -2.78 14.30
CA GLU A 65 5.38 -4.17 14.52
C GLU A 65 3.94 -4.30 15.07
N PHE A 66 3.38 -3.23 15.65
CA PHE A 66 1.96 -3.23 16.07
C PHE A 66 1.00 -3.58 14.93
N LEU A 67 1.38 -3.30 13.66
CA LEU A 67 0.56 -3.62 12.50
C LEU A 67 0.31 -5.11 12.34
N THR A 68 1.27 -5.97 12.66
CA THR A 68 1.08 -7.43 12.60
C THR A 68 0.32 -7.99 13.80
N SER A 69 0.04 -7.15 14.80
CA SER A 69 -0.84 -7.46 15.93
C SER A 69 -2.27 -6.93 15.77
N ASP A 70 -2.50 -6.02 14.81
CA ASP A 70 -3.84 -5.50 14.51
C ASP A 70 -4.75 -6.59 13.93
N LEU A 71 -5.95 -6.74 14.49
CA LEU A 71 -6.84 -7.85 14.19
C LEU A 71 -7.30 -7.86 12.72
N GLU A 72 -7.63 -6.69 12.15
CA GLU A 72 -8.08 -6.59 10.76
C GLU A 72 -6.92 -6.82 9.79
N VAL A 73 -5.73 -6.29 10.09
CA VAL A 73 -4.50 -6.58 9.31
C VAL A 73 -4.20 -8.07 9.30
N ARG A 74 -4.18 -8.69 10.47
CA ARG A 74 -3.91 -10.13 10.60
C ARG A 74 -4.93 -10.94 9.80
N ARG A 75 -6.22 -10.66 10.01
CA ARG A 75 -7.28 -11.38 9.30
C ARG A 75 -7.16 -11.23 7.79
N HIS A 76 -6.88 -10.03 7.29
CA HIS A 76 -6.69 -9.78 5.87
C HIS A 76 -5.53 -10.62 5.31
N LEU A 77 -4.35 -10.55 5.95
CA LEU A 77 -3.17 -11.30 5.51
C LEU A 77 -3.38 -12.82 5.57
N GLU A 78 -3.94 -13.34 6.67
CA GLU A 78 -4.12 -14.78 6.85
C GLU A 78 -5.16 -15.34 5.87
N THR A 79 -6.24 -14.60 5.60
CA THR A 79 -7.23 -14.96 4.58
C THR A 79 -6.60 -14.93 3.18
N ARG A 80 -5.80 -13.90 2.89
CA ARG A 80 -5.22 -13.68 1.57
C ARG A 80 -4.12 -14.69 1.21
N PHE A 81 -3.28 -15.08 2.19
CA PHE A 81 -2.16 -15.99 1.96
C PHE A 81 -2.47 -17.44 2.34
N GLY A 82 -3.54 -17.70 3.10
CA GLY A 82 -3.84 -19.03 3.64
C GLY A 82 -2.77 -19.53 4.62
N LYS A 83 -2.03 -18.60 5.25
CA LYS A 83 -0.92 -18.84 6.18
C LYS A 83 -1.02 -17.88 7.35
N LYS A 84 -0.41 -18.23 8.48
CA LYS A 84 -0.30 -17.31 9.62
C LYS A 84 0.58 -16.11 9.28
N VAL A 85 0.30 -14.94 9.86
CA VAL A 85 1.12 -13.73 9.63
C VAL A 85 2.59 -13.95 9.97
N GLU A 86 2.87 -14.75 11.00
CA GLU A 86 4.24 -15.05 11.44
C GLU A 86 5.04 -15.88 10.42
N GLU A 87 4.36 -16.52 9.46
CA GLU A 87 4.99 -17.26 8.36
C GLU A 87 5.28 -16.37 7.15
N LEU A 88 4.80 -15.12 7.14
CA LEU A 88 5.03 -14.16 6.08
C LEU A 88 6.32 -13.38 6.34
N ILE A 89 6.95 -12.97 5.24
CA ILE A 89 8.11 -12.07 5.29
C ILE A 89 7.57 -10.64 5.27
N MET A 90 7.80 -9.92 6.38
CA MET A 90 7.52 -8.49 6.47
C MET A 90 8.69 -7.69 5.89
N GLN A 91 8.38 -6.68 5.08
CA GLN A 91 9.35 -5.72 4.50
C GLN A 91 9.01 -4.30 4.90
N GLY A 92 10.03 -3.46 5.08
CA GLY A 92 9.88 -2.25 5.88
C GLY A 92 9.78 -2.62 7.37
N PRO A 93 8.94 -1.94 8.17
CA PRO A 93 8.09 -0.79 7.84
C PRO A 93 8.90 0.48 7.56
N SER A 94 8.35 1.39 6.75
CA SER A 94 8.96 2.68 6.44
C SER A 94 7.92 3.79 6.40
N MET A 95 8.32 5.00 6.80
CA MET A 95 7.57 6.21 6.51
C MET A 95 7.97 6.66 5.12
N VAL A 96 7.00 7.03 4.32
CA VAL A 96 7.20 7.65 3.02
C VAL A 96 6.41 8.94 2.94
N GLU A 97 7.03 9.96 2.38
CA GLU A 97 6.42 11.25 2.07
C GLU A 97 6.63 11.50 0.57
N CYS A 98 5.55 11.56 -0.20
CA CYS A 98 5.63 11.89 -1.62
C CYS A 98 6.01 13.37 -1.76
N VAL A 99 6.97 13.67 -2.63
CA VAL A 99 7.44 15.03 -2.91
C VAL A 99 6.86 15.46 -4.25
N ALA A 100 6.27 16.66 -4.28
CA ALA A 100 5.76 17.22 -5.52
C ALA A 100 6.90 17.36 -6.54
N VAL A 101 6.72 16.79 -7.73
CA VAL A 101 7.71 16.86 -8.81
C VAL A 101 7.23 17.92 -9.81
N PRO A 102 8.01 19.00 -10.04
CA PRO A 102 7.67 20.00 -11.05
C PRO A 102 7.45 19.33 -12.41
N GLU A 103 6.44 19.78 -13.17
CA GLU A 103 6.14 19.24 -14.51
C GLU A 103 7.36 19.26 -15.45
N SER A 104 8.27 20.23 -15.27
CA SER A 104 9.52 20.34 -16.04
C SER A 104 10.52 19.21 -15.77
N ASP A 105 10.42 18.58 -14.60
CA ASP A 105 11.35 17.54 -14.12
C ASP A 105 10.76 16.13 -14.26
N GLN A 106 9.52 16.01 -14.73
CA GLN A 106 8.91 14.75 -15.14
C GLN A 106 9.61 14.27 -16.42
N LYS A 107 10.71 13.51 -16.26
CA LYS A 107 11.34 12.81 -17.38
C LYS A 107 10.34 11.81 -17.97
N SER A 108 10.29 11.76 -19.31
CA SER A 108 9.46 10.89 -20.15
C SER A 108 9.22 9.47 -19.58
N PRO A 109 8.15 8.79 -19.98
CA PRO A 109 7.38 7.88 -19.14
C PRO A 109 8.20 6.69 -18.64
N LEU A 110 8.56 6.75 -17.37
CA LEU A 110 8.35 5.62 -16.47
C LEU A 110 7.22 6.05 -15.53
N ASP A 111 6.05 6.35 -16.12
CA ASP A 111 4.89 6.96 -15.43
C ASP A 111 4.27 6.03 -14.37
N PHE A 112 4.59 4.74 -14.43
CA PHE A 112 4.02 3.73 -13.57
C PHE A 112 5.10 2.98 -12.80
N MET A 113 4.91 2.94 -11.49
CA MET A 113 5.67 2.13 -10.55
C MET A 113 4.82 0.92 -10.14
N THR A 114 5.38 -0.04 -9.42
CA THR A 114 4.58 -1.08 -8.77
C THR A 114 4.38 -0.83 -7.30
N ALA A 115 3.16 -1.11 -6.84
CA ALA A 115 2.76 -0.92 -5.46
C ALA A 115 3.54 -1.80 -4.48
N HIS A 116 4.06 -2.94 -4.96
CA HIS A 116 4.96 -3.82 -4.23
C HIS A 116 6.11 -4.23 -5.18
N PRO A 117 7.35 -4.40 -4.69
CA PRO A 117 8.48 -4.74 -5.56
C PRO A 117 8.38 -6.15 -6.13
N ILE A 118 7.78 -7.13 -5.46
CA ILE A 118 7.55 -8.47 -6.03
C ILE A 118 6.45 -8.40 -7.12
N HIS A 119 6.79 -8.81 -8.35
CA HIS A 119 5.90 -8.81 -9.53
C HIS A 119 5.13 -10.12 -9.67
N THR A 120 4.68 -10.67 -8.55
CA THR A 120 3.75 -11.79 -8.51
C THR A 120 2.66 -11.47 -7.49
N ARG A 121 1.57 -12.23 -7.54
CA ARG A 121 0.49 -12.16 -6.56
C ARG A 121 0.86 -12.80 -5.21
N ASP A 122 2.13 -13.13 -4.97
CA ASP A 122 2.60 -13.70 -3.71
C ASP A 122 3.06 -12.63 -2.72
N ALA A 123 2.64 -11.38 -2.94
CA ALA A 123 2.98 -10.25 -2.12
C ALA A 123 1.86 -9.20 -2.10
N ILE A 124 1.89 -8.34 -1.08
CA ILE A 124 0.93 -7.26 -0.88
C ILE A 124 1.64 -6.10 -0.16
N SER A 125 1.34 -4.87 -0.55
CA SER A 125 1.81 -3.67 0.17
C SER A 125 0.65 -3.01 0.90
N PHE A 126 0.88 -2.65 2.15
CA PHE A 126 -0.05 -1.89 2.96
C PHE A 126 0.43 -0.44 3.01
N PHE A 127 -0.46 0.47 2.68
CA PHE A 127 -0.26 1.91 2.79
C PHE A 127 -1.25 2.48 3.81
N ILE A 128 -0.75 3.20 4.81
CA ILE A 128 -1.56 3.71 5.91
C ILE A 128 -1.28 5.20 6.04
N PRO A 129 -2.28 6.08 5.88
CA PRO A 129 -2.10 7.51 6.06
C PRO A 129 -1.65 7.83 7.49
N LEU A 130 -0.54 8.56 7.61
CA LEU A 130 0.03 8.96 8.89
C LEU A 130 -0.53 10.31 9.35
N THR A 131 -0.70 11.26 8.43
CA THR A 131 -1.14 12.64 8.71
C THR A 131 -2.41 12.99 7.93
N GLY A 132 -3.58 12.76 8.52
CA GLY A 132 -4.87 12.98 7.84
C GLY A 132 -5.18 11.96 6.75
N ASN A 133 -6.16 12.28 5.90
CA ASN A 133 -6.59 11.43 4.78
C ASN A 133 -5.58 11.51 3.62
N ALA A 134 -5.33 10.40 2.95
CA ALA A 134 -4.50 10.34 1.74
C ALA A 134 -5.37 10.34 0.48
N ASP A 135 -5.03 11.16 -0.50
CA ASP A 135 -5.69 11.23 -1.80
C ASP A 135 -4.73 11.69 -2.89
N TRP A 136 -5.20 11.71 -4.15
CA TRP A 136 -4.38 12.11 -5.29
C TRP A 136 -3.81 13.52 -5.17
N ASP A 137 -4.54 14.45 -4.57
CA ASP A 137 -4.18 15.86 -4.52
C ASP A 137 -3.11 16.15 -3.46
N ASN A 138 -2.95 15.27 -2.46
CA ASN A 138 -1.89 15.39 -1.45
C ASN A 138 -0.74 14.37 -1.58
N GLY A 139 -0.76 13.51 -2.60
CA GLY A 139 0.40 12.70 -2.97
C GLY A 139 0.19 11.19 -2.99
N LEU A 140 -1.03 10.69 -2.73
CA LEU A 140 -1.35 9.28 -2.94
C LEU A 140 -1.33 8.96 -4.43
N PHE A 141 -0.73 7.82 -4.79
CA PHE A 141 -0.75 7.33 -6.16
C PHE A 141 -2.16 6.93 -6.63
N ALA A 142 -2.38 6.94 -7.94
CA ALA A 142 -3.56 6.34 -8.54
C ALA A 142 -3.28 4.87 -8.89
N ILE A 143 -4.28 4.00 -8.79
CA ILE A 143 -4.13 2.55 -8.97
C ILE A 143 -4.59 2.15 -10.38
N CYS A 144 -3.76 1.40 -11.10
CA CYS A 144 -4.15 0.80 -12.38
C CYS A 144 -4.89 -0.51 -12.10
N THR A 145 -6.22 -0.48 -12.10
CA THR A 145 -7.02 -1.65 -11.72
C THR A 145 -6.91 -2.79 -12.73
N GLY A 146 -6.89 -4.02 -12.20
CA GLY A 146 -6.69 -5.23 -13.00
C GLY A 146 -5.26 -5.45 -13.51
N SER A 147 -4.32 -4.53 -13.24
CA SER A 147 -2.93 -4.65 -13.70
C SER A 147 -2.15 -5.77 -12.99
N HIS A 148 -2.60 -6.21 -11.81
CA HIS A 148 -2.05 -7.35 -11.07
C HIS A 148 -2.22 -8.70 -11.77
N TYR A 149 -3.06 -8.79 -12.81
CA TYR A 149 -3.17 -9.96 -13.69
C TYR A 149 -2.32 -9.87 -14.96
N GLN A 150 -1.62 -8.75 -15.16
CA GLN A 150 -0.92 -8.46 -16.41
C GLN A 150 0.58 -8.69 -16.26
N SER A 151 1.19 -9.22 -17.32
CA SER A 151 2.65 -9.12 -17.46
C SER A 151 3.05 -7.68 -17.77
N LEU A 152 4.33 -7.36 -17.54
CA LEU A 152 4.91 -6.07 -17.90
C LEU A 152 4.63 -5.70 -19.38
N GLU A 153 4.82 -6.66 -20.29
CA GLU A 153 4.60 -6.48 -21.72
C GLU A 153 3.13 -6.21 -22.05
N GLN A 154 2.20 -6.89 -21.36
CA GLN A 154 0.77 -6.65 -21.52
C GLN A 154 0.38 -5.25 -21.03
N PHE A 155 0.87 -4.85 -19.85
CA PHE A 155 0.57 -3.54 -19.26
C PHE A 155 1.01 -2.37 -20.17
N TYR A 156 2.20 -2.47 -20.77
CA TYR A 156 2.72 -1.41 -21.65
C TYR A 156 2.14 -1.44 -23.06
N ARG A 157 1.54 -2.55 -23.52
CA ARG A 157 0.87 -2.64 -24.83
C ARG A 157 -0.59 -2.18 -24.82
N GLN A 158 -1.20 -2.01 -23.65
CA GLN A 158 -2.59 -1.57 -23.57
C GLN A 158 -2.72 -0.09 -23.93
N PRO A 159 -3.63 0.27 -24.87
CA PRO A 159 -3.85 1.65 -25.28
C PRO A 159 -4.57 2.46 -24.19
N GLU A 160 -5.42 1.81 -23.40
CA GLU A 160 -6.21 2.41 -22.34
C GLU A 160 -5.95 1.69 -21.02
N ARG A 161 -5.98 2.43 -19.91
CA ARG A 161 -5.80 1.92 -18.55
C ARG A 161 -6.96 2.40 -17.69
N TYR A 162 -7.50 1.51 -16.87
CA TYR A 162 -8.46 1.88 -15.85
C TYR A 162 -7.69 2.37 -14.62
N ILE A 163 -7.80 3.68 -14.34
CA ILE A 163 -7.05 4.32 -13.27
C ILE A 163 -8.03 4.80 -12.20
N HIS A 164 -7.87 4.29 -10.99
CA HIS A 164 -8.66 4.69 -9.83
C HIS A 164 -7.86 5.68 -8.98
N ARG A 165 -8.37 6.90 -8.85
CA ARG A 165 -7.96 7.84 -7.80
C ARG A 165 -8.85 7.60 -6.60
N ILE A 166 -8.24 7.21 -5.49
CA ILE A 166 -8.95 6.83 -4.27
C ILE A 166 -8.62 7.78 -3.13
N VAL A 167 -9.50 7.79 -2.14
CA VAL A 167 -9.27 8.44 -0.85
C VAL A 167 -9.09 7.33 0.19
N VAL A 168 -8.04 7.43 1.00
CA VAL A 168 -7.82 6.57 2.15
C VAL A 168 -7.94 7.42 3.39
N GLU A 169 -8.92 7.09 4.23
CA GLU A 169 -9.18 7.81 5.46
C GLU A 169 -8.04 7.62 6.47
N GLN A 170 -7.82 8.61 7.34
CA GLN A 170 -6.85 8.47 8.42
C GLN A 170 -7.17 7.22 9.25
N TYR A 171 -6.13 6.45 9.59
CA TYR A 171 -6.23 5.17 10.32
C TYR A 171 -6.86 4.01 9.54
N TRP A 172 -7.06 4.18 8.23
CA TRP A 172 -7.37 3.06 7.35
C TRP A 172 -6.13 2.48 6.71
N VAL A 173 -6.24 1.22 6.35
CA VAL A 173 -5.24 0.47 5.60
C VAL A 173 -5.68 0.38 4.16
N LEU A 174 -4.79 0.73 3.24
CA LEU A 174 -4.89 0.45 1.81
C LEU A 174 -3.96 -0.74 1.48
N PRO A 175 -4.46 -1.98 1.52
CA PRO A 175 -3.80 -3.11 0.89
C PRO A 175 -3.82 -2.98 -0.63
N VAL A 176 -2.68 -3.18 -1.28
CA VAL A 176 -2.53 -3.22 -2.75
C VAL A 176 -1.74 -4.46 -3.15
N GLU A 177 -2.27 -5.22 -4.11
CA GLU A 177 -1.71 -6.47 -4.60
C GLU A 177 -0.30 -6.27 -5.17
N GLY A 178 0.55 -7.27 -4.98
CA GLY A 178 1.77 -7.42 -5.76
C GLY A 178 1.47 -7.44 -7.26
N ALA A 179 2.46 -7.03 -8.06
CA ALA A 179 2.32 -6.79 -9.50
C ALA A 179 1.33 -5.68 -9.93
N THR A 180 0.62 -5.03 -9.01
CA THR A 180 -0.22 -3.87 -9.33
C THR A 180 0.64 -2.68 -9.72
N PHE A 181 0.37 -2.10 -10.88
CA PHE A 181 0.95 -0.83 -11.28
C PHE A 181 0.18 0.34 -10.69
N VAL A 182 0.91 1.37 -10.31
CA VAL A 182 0.39 2.62 -9.76
C VAL A 182 1.04 3.79 -10.46
N GLN A 183 0.28 4.86 -10.62
CA GLN A 183 0.78 6.14 -11.10
C GLN A 183 1.09 7.02 -9.90
N PRO A 184 2.36 7.36 -9.63
CA PRO A 184 2.69 8.33 -8.59
C PRO A 184 1.96 9.65 -8.84
N SER A 185 1.46 10.28 -7.78
CA SER A 185 0.89 11.62 -7.89
C SER A 185 2.00 12.64 -8.16
N PRO A 186 1.76 13.66 -9.01
CA PRO A 186 2.67 14.79 -9.16
C PRO A 186 2.64 15.72 -7.92
N ASN A 187 1.65 15.56 -7.05
CA ASN A 187 1.51 16.30 -5.80
C ASN A 187 2.26 15.60 -4.67
N GLY A 188 2.47 16.32 -3.56
CA GLY A 188 3.18 15.79 -2.40
C GLY A 188 2.69 16.38 -1.08
N GLY A 189 3.28 15.88 0.00
CA GLY A 189 2.98 16.30 1.38
C GLY A 189 2.30 15.23 2.23
N MET A 190 1.68 14.22 1.60
CA MET A 190 1.12 13.09 2.33
C MET A 190 2.22 12.17 2.87
N LYS A 191 2.19 11.94 4.18
CA LYS A 191 3.03 10.94 4.86
C LYS A 191 2.27 9.66 5.07
N MET A 192 2.84 8.54 4.67
CA MET A 192 2.23 7.23 4.82
C MET A 192 3.21 6.27 5.46
N ILE A 193 2.68 5.31 6.21
CA ILE A 193 3.42 4.11 6.56
C ILE A 193 3.28 3.14 5.39
N TRP A 194 4.40 2.60 4.92
CA TRP A 194 4.46 1.48 3.99
C TRP A 194 4.99 0.24 4.70
N VAL A 195 4.30 -0.89 4.49
CA VAL A 195 4.77 -2.23 4.90
C VAL A 195 4.49 -3.22 3.78
N GLY A 196 5.48 -4.00 3.38
CA GLY A 196 5.32 -5.13 2.46
C GLY A 196 5.13 -6.44 3.20
N PHE A 197 4.33 -7.35 2.65
CA PHE A 197 4.22 -8.73 3.10
C PHE A 197 4.31 -9.67 1.90
N SER A 198 5.04 -10.77 2.04
CA SER A 198 5.12 -11.79 0.98
C SER A 198 5.41 -13.18 1.51
N SER A 199 5.13 -14.18 0.67
CA SER A 199 5.55 -15.58 0.91
C SER A 199 7.02 -15.85 0.59
N HIS A 200 7.68 -14.97 -0.18
CA HIS A 200 9.05 -15.17 -0.66
C HIS A 200 9.87 -13.87 -0.53
N PRO A 201 11.18 -13.94 -0.30
CA PRO A 201 12.03 -12.74 -0.25
C PRO A 201 11.94 -11.89 -1.52
N MET A 202 12.02 -10.56 -1.39
CA MET A 202 11.96 -9.64 -2.54
C MET A 202 13.10 -9.86 -3.54
N GLY A 203 14.26 -10.35 -3.10
CA GLY A 203 15.38 -10.74 -3.96
C GLY A 203 15.76 -9.66 -4.97
N ALA A 204 15.92 -10.06 -6.24
CA ALA A 204 16.28 -9.14 -7.32
C ALA A 204 15.15 -8.18 -7.73
N TYR A 205 13.90 -8.43 -7.33
CA TYR A 205 12.78 -7.61 -7.75
C TYR A 205 12.88 -6.16 -7.25
N ILE A 206 13.51 -5.96 -6.10
CA ILE A 206 13.75 -4.64 -5.50
C ILE A 206 14.66 -3.74 -6.37
N GLN A 207 15.44 -4.33 -7.27
CA GLN A 207 16.36 -3.61 -8.16
C GLN A 207 15.71 -3.21 -9.48
N LEU A 208 14.46 -3.61 -9.71
CA LEU A 208 13.75 -3.29 -10.94
C LEU A 208 13.46 -1.79 -11.01
N PRO A 209 13.50 -1.21 -12.23
CA PRO A 209 13.40 0.25 -12.41
C PRO A 209 12.04 0.83 -12.03
N TYR A 210 11.01 -0.02 -11.90
CA TYR A 210 9.65 0.34 -11.53
C TYR A 210 9.32 0.05 -10.05
N ALA A 211 10.27 -0.42 -9.24
CA ALA A 211 10.10 -0.49 -7.79
C ALA A 211 10.35 0.90 -7.17
N PHE A 212 9.52 1.32 -6.22
CA PHE A 212 9.73 2.60 -5.55
C PHE A 212 11.07 2.63 -4.80
N PRO A 213 11.78 3.78 -4.77
CA PRO A 213 13.04 3.90 -4.03
C PRO A 213 12.94 3.57 -2.55
N PHE A 214 11.84 3.94 -1.88
CA PHE A 214 11.61 3.68 -0.45
C PHE A 214 11.41 2.19 -0.12
N MET A 215 11.20 1.34 -1.12
CA MET A 215 11.07 -0.11 -0.91
C MET A 215 12.43 -0.80 -0.79
N LYS A 216 13.53 -0.08 -1.02
CA LYS A 216 14.92 -0.57 -1.02
C LYS A 216 15.58 -0.59 0.37
N VAL A 217 14.85 -0.25 1.42
CA VAL A 217 15.35 0.11 2.76
C VAL A 217 15.26 -1.04 3.75
#